data_AF-A0A511HMQ3-F1
#
_entry.id   AF-A0A511HMQ3-F1
#
_cell.length_a   1.000
_cell.length_b   1.000
_cell.length_c   1.000
_cell.angle_alpha   90.00
_cell.angle_beta   90.00
_cell.angle_gamma   90.00
#
_symmetry.space_group_name_H-M   'P 1'
#
loop_
_entity.id
_entity.type
_entity.pdbx_description
1 polymer ?
#
loop_
_entity_poly.entity_id
_entity_poly.type
_entity_poly.pdbx_seq_one_letter_code
_entity_poly.pdbx_strand_id
1 'polypeptide(L)'
;MTACARLALLACGSSGLTVAHLPALRAYVRRFAGIRGARLIHGAGDRRRDDPVAAMGADRLWEVACSVEWPDFQVDEVDRFPAHWKTQGPIAGPLRNEVMREAARGYARCGWTVRWVAAHTDTGLGKGTAGMVRMCRAEGWKGRVLILSHDGQVVSEEAVS
;
A
#
# COMPACT_ATOMS: atom_id res chain seq x y z
N MET A 1 -8.64 2.11 -30.69
CA MET A 1 -9.10 1.92 -29.31
C MET A 1 -7.87 1.79 -28.42
N THR A 2 -7.51 2.86 -27.70
CA THR A 2 -6.47 2.78 -26.67
C THR A 2 -6.99 1.85 -25.58
N ALA A 3 -6.32 0.72 -25.35
CA ALA A 3 -6.65 -0.16 -24.23
C ALA A 3 -6.68 0.70 -22.96
N CYS A 4 -7.83 0.73 -22.28
CA CYS A 4 -7.93 1.39 -20.99
C CYS A 4 -6.97 0.64 -20.07
N ALA A 5 -5.82 1.25 -19.74
CA ALA A 5 -4.81 0.62 -18.91
C ALA A 5 -5.47 0.23 -17.58
N ARG A 6 -5.35 -1.03 -17.15
CA ARG A 6 -5.86 -1.49 -15.85
C ARG A 6 -4.71 -1.53 -14.86
N LEU A 7 -4.91 -0.97 -13.66
CA LEU A 7 -3.90 -0.88 -12.61
C LEU A 7 -4.39 -1.53 -11.33
N ALA A 8 -3.58 -2.40 -10.75
CA ALA A 8 -3.70 -2.82 -9.37
C ALA A 8 -2.50 -2.26 -8.58
N LEU A 9 -2.77 -1.42 -7.58
CA LEU A 9 -1.75 -0.85 -6.69
C LEU A 9 -1.77 -1.59 -5.36
N LEU A 10 -0.71 -2.36 -5.09
CA LEU A 10 -0.47 -2.92 -3.76
C LEU A 10 0.19 -1.86 -2.88
N ALA A 11 -0.51 -1.38 -1.88
CA ALA A 11 -0.02 -0.38 -0.94
C ALA A 11 0.20 -0.98 0.45
N CYS A 12 1.30 -0.60 1.10
CA CYS A 12 1.61 -1.00 2.46
C CYS A 12 2.37 0.13 3.18
N GLY A 13 2.60 -0.03 4.49
CA GLY A 13 3.37 0.95 5.23
C GLY A 13 3.29 0.83 6.75
N SER A 14 3.78 1.87 7.42
CA SER A 14 3.79 1.98 8.88
C SER A 14 2.38 2.14 9.44
N SER A 15 2.10 1.47 10.57
CA SER A 15 0.86 1.70 11.34
C SER A 15 0.85 3.07 12.04
N GLY A 16 2.03 3.68 12.25
CA GLY A 16 2.19 4.97 12.91
C GLY A 16 1.91 6.20 12.04
N LEU A 17 1.56 6.05 10.76
CA LEU A 17 1.26 7.20 9.90
C LEU A 17 -0.02 7.92 10.35
N THR A 18 0.00 9.24 10.22
CA THR A 18 -1.07 10.18 10.62
C THR A 18 -1.58 10.98 9.42
N VAL A 19 -2.65 11.77 9.59
CA VAL A 19 -3.17 12.70 8.56
C VAL A 19 -2.11 13.63 7.98
N ALA A 20 -1.08 14.01 8.76
CA ALA A 20 0.01 14.87 8.29
C ALA A 20 0.73 14.29 7.06
N HIS A 21 0.72 12.97 6.90
CA HIS A 21 1.37 12.27 5.79
C HIS A 21 0.51 12.26 4.52
N LEU A 22 -0.80 12.50 4.63
CA LEU A 22 -1.75 12.36 3.52
C LEU A 22 -1.37 13.18 2.27
N PRO A 23 -0.83 14.41 2.35
CA PRO A 23 -0.36 15.14 1.17
C PRO A 23 0.68 14.37 0.34
N ALA A 24 1.65 13.72 0.99
CA ALA A 24 2.66 12.90 0.30
C ALA A 24 2.05 11.67 -0.36
N LEU A 25 1.15 10.96 0.35
CA LEU A 25 0.44 9.81 -0.21
C LEU A 25 -0.42 10.21 -1.42
N ARG A 26 -1.16 11.31 -1.33
CA ARG A 26 -1.97 11.86 -2.43
C ARG A 26 -1.12 12.23 -3.63
N ALA A 27 0.01 12.90 -3.43
CA ALA A 27 0.94 13.23 -4.51
C ALA A 27 1.44 11.99 -5.25
N TYR A 28 1.69 10.88 -4.55
CA TYR A 28 2.03 9.62 -5.19
C TYR A 28 0.86 9.02 -5.98
N VAL A 29 -0.31 8.91 -5.36
CA VAL A 29 -1.52 8.32 -5.96
C VAL A 29 -1.98 9.09 -7.22
N ARG A 30 -1.84 10.42 -7.23
CA ARG A 30 -2.18 11.30 -8.36
C ARG A 30 -1.46 10.91 -9.66
N ARG A 31 -0.29 10.27 -9.58
CA ARG A 31 0.46 9.76 -10.75
C ARG A 31 -0.35 8.74 -11.57
N PHE A 32 -1.38 8.15 -10.97
CA PHE A 32 -2.25 7.16 -11.59
C PHE A 32 -3.69 7.67 -11.83
N ALA A 33 -3.98 8.95 -11.58
CA ALA A 33 -5.34 9.51 -11.68
C ALA A 33 -5.98 9.40 -13.08
N GLY A 34 -5.16 9.30 -14.14
CA GLY A 34 -5.63 9.05 -15.50
C GLY A 34 -6.04 7.60 -15.80
N ILE A 35 -5.79 6.66 -14.88
CA ILE A 35 -6.12 5.25 -15.04
C ILE A 35 -7.50 4.98 -14.43
N ARG A 36 -8.52 4.88 -15.28
CA ARG A 36 -9.89 4.57 -14.84
C ARG A 36 -9.99 3.12 -14.36
N GLY A 37 -10.73 2.90 -13.27
CA GLY A 37 -10.91 1.57 -12.68
C GLY A 37 -9.66 1.00 -12.00
N ALA A 38 -8.71 1.84 -11.58
CA ALA A 38 -7.60 1.41 -10.74
C ALA A 38 -8.10 0.77 -9.43
N ARG A 39 -7.43 -0.30 -9.00
CA ARG A 39 -7.75 -1.08 -7.79
C ARG A 39 -6.66 -0.89 -6.74
N LEU A 40 -7.08 -0.81 -5.47
CA LEU A 40 -6.18 -0.75 -4.32
C LEU A 40 -6.19 -2.10 -3.60
N ILE A 41 -5.00 -2.59 -3.27
CA ILE A 41 -4.78 -3.81 -2.46
C ILE A 41 -3.97 -3.40 -1.23
N HIS A 42 -4.44 -3.72 -0.01
CA HIS A 42 -3.65 -3.47 1.21
C HIS A 42 -3.98 -4.45 2.34
N GLY A 43 -3.23 -4.33 3.43
CA GLY A 43 -3.18 -5.32 4.50
C GLY A 43 -4.17 -5.18 5.64
N ALA A 44 -5.17 -4.29 5.49
CA ALA A 44 -6.07 -3.83 6.56
C ALA A 44 -5.40 -3.78 7.95
N GLY A 45 -4.22 -3.18 8.03
CA GLY A 45 -3.43 -3.14 9.26
C GLY A 45 -4.02 -2.16 10.27
N ASP A 46 -4.30 -2.64 11.47
CA ASP A 46 -4.72 -1.81 12.59
C ASP A 46 -3.55 -1.05 13.24
N ARG A 47 -3.91 0.02 13.94
CA ARG A 47 -3.01 0.72 14.86
C ARG A 47 -2.50 -0.24 15.94
N ARG A 48 -1.20 -0.19 16.22
CA ARG A 48 -0.53 -0.93 17.30
C ARG A 48 -0.66 -0.21 18.64
N ARG A 49 -0.42 -0.93 19.73
CA ARG A 49 -0.48 -0.40 21.10
C ARG A 49 0.42 0.82 21.31
N ASP A 50 1.62 0.78 20.73
CA ASP A 50 2.65 1.80 20.93
C ASP A 50 2.69 2.86 19.82
N ASP A 51 1.71 2.84 18.91
CA ASP A 51 1.60 3.87 17.88
C ASP A 51 1.12 5.20 18.50
N PRO A 52 1.47 6.34 17.88
CA PRO A 52 0.95 7.64 18.30
C PRO A 52 -0.57 7.65 18.41
N VAL A 53 -1.12 8.44 19.33
CA VAL A 53 -2.58 8.57 19.49
C VAL A 53 -3.27 8.98 18.19
N ALA A 54 -2.62 9.86 17.41
CA ALA A 54 -3.09 10.34 16.11
C ALA A 54 -2.81 9.39 14.94
N ALA A 55 -2.22 8.21 15.18
CA ALA A 55 -1.94 7.23 14.14
C ALA A 55 -3.23 6.65 13.56
N MET A 56 -3.34 6.71 12.24
CA MET A 56 -4.42 6.13 11.44
C MET A 56 -3.98 4.87 10.69
N GLY A 57 -2.67 4.67 10.54
CA GLY A 57 -2.09 3.61 9.73
C GLY A 57 -2.04 3.94 8.24
N ALA A 58 -0.98 3.46 7.58
CA ALA A 58 -0.78 3.67 6.15
C ALA A 58 -1.95 3.19 5.31
N ASP A 59 -2.49 2.01 5.62
CA ASP A 59 -3.57 1.37 4.89
C ASP A 59 -4.82 2.25 4.77
N ARG A 60 -5.28 2.82 5.90
CA ARG A 60 -6.41 3.74 5.90
C ARG A 60 -6.11 5.01 5.13
N LEU A 61 -4.89 5.55 5.25
CA LEU A 61 -4.49 6.76 4.54
C LEU A 61 -4.36 6.53 3.02
N TRP A 62 -3.99 5.33 2.58
CA TRP A 62 -3.99 4.96 1.17
C TRP A 62 -5.40 4.93 0.58
N GLU A 63 -6.38 4.37 1.29
CA GLU A 63 -7.78 4.44 0.88
C GLU A 63 -8.24 5.89 0.72
N VAL A 64 -7.95 6.75 1.70
CA VAL A 64 -8.29 8.18 1.63
C VAL A 64 -7.61 8.85 0.44
N ALA A 65 -6.31 8.62 0.24
CA ALA A 65 -5.58 9.19 -0.88
C ALA A 65 -6.17 8.78 -2.24
N CYS A 66 -6.51 7.49 -2.40
CA CYS A 66 -7.16 6.97 -3.60
C CYS A 66 -8.56 7.57 -3.80
N SER A 67 -9.37 7.66 -2.75
CA SER A 67 -10.72 8.23 -2.83
C SER A 67 -10.76 9.70 -3.27
N VAL A 68 -9.68 10.45 -3.00
CA VAL A 68 -9.57 11.86 -3.38
C VAL A 68 -9.00 12.03 -4.79
N GLU A 69 -8.03 11.21 -5.17
CA GLU A 69 -7.24 11.44 -6.38
C GLU A 69 -7.66 10.58 -7.58
N TRP A 70 -8.42 9.50 -7.39
CA TRP A 70 -8.88 8.61 -8.46
C TRP A 70 -10.39 8.81 -8.73
N PRO A 71 -10.79 9.39 -9.88
CA PRO A 71 -12.16 9.83 -10.14
C PRO A 71 -13.26 8.76 -10.02
N ASP A 72 -12.94 7.50 -10.28
CA ASP A 72 -13.89 6.39 -10.27
C ASP A 72 -13.62 5.39 -9.11
N PHE A 73 -12.86 5.80 -8.09
CA PHE A 73 -12.53 4.92 -6.96
C PHE A 73 -13.76 4.56 -6.14
N GLN A 74 -14.01 3.26 -5.98
CA GLN A 74 -15.04 2.73 -5.09
C GLN A 74 -14.39 2.06 -3.89
N VAL A 75 -14.73 2.52 -2.69
CA VAL A 75 -14.18 2.02 -1.43
C VAL A 75 -14.53 0.54 -1.18
N ASP A 76 -15.64 0.07 -1.74
CA ASP A 76 -16.11 -1.31 -1.64
C ASP A 76 -15.35 -2.26 -2.57
N GLU A 77 -14.62 -1.73 -3.54
CA GLU A 77 -13.80 -2.49 -4.49
C GLU A 77 -12.32 -2.57 -4.07
N VAL A 78 -12.01 -2.17 -2.84
CA VAL A 78 -10.67 -2.29 -2.25
C VAL A 78 -10.47 -3.68 -1.68
N ASP A 79 -9.40 -4.36 -2.09
CA ASP A 79 -9.05 -5.66 -1.56
C ASP A 79 -8.29 -5.51 -0.24
N ARG A 80 -8.99 -5.83 0.85
CA ARG A 80 -8.52 -5.71 2.24
C ARG A 80 -8.15 -7.08 2.79
N PHE A 81 -6.90 -7.24 3.23
CA PHE A 81 -6.39 -8.50 3.75
C PHE A 81 -6.03 -8.36 5.23
N PRO A 82 -6.97 -8.49 6.19
CA PRO A 82 -6.66 -8.40 7.61
C PRO A 82 -5.80 -9.60 8.07
N ALA A 83 -4.94 -9.37 9.06
CA ALA A 83 -4.15 -10.43 9.67
C ALA A 83 -4.87 -11.02 10.89
N HIS A 84 -5.08 -12.33 10.93
CA HIS A 84 -5.81 -13.02 11.99
C HIS A 84 -4.94 -13.30 13.23
N TRP A 85 -4.40 -12.25 13.86
CA TRP A 85 -3.47 -12.36 15.00
C TRP A 85 -3.98 -13.20 16.17
N LYS A 86 -5.30 -13.18 16.44
CA LYS A 86 -5.90 -13.95 17.55
C LYS A 86 -5.76 -15.46 17.37
N THR A 87 -5.82 -15.95 16.14
CA THR A 87 -5.80 -17.40 15.84
C THR A 87 -4.45 -17.86 15.34
N GLN A 88 -3.70 -16.99 14.65
CA GLN A 88 -2.45 -17.34 13.97
C GLN A 88 -1.20 -16.76 14.66
N GLY A 89 -1.35 -15.88 15.66
CA GLY A 89 -0.22 -15.33 16.40
C GLY A 89 0.82 -14.65 15.48
N PRO A 90 2.14 -14.80 15.77
CA PRO A 90 3.20 -14.09 15.05
C PRO A 90 3.27 -14.33 13.53
N ILE A 91 2.76 -15.46 13.04
CA ILE A 91 2.78 -15.80 11.60
C ILE A 91 1.65 -15.13 10.82
N ALA A 92 0.66 -14.52 11.49
CA ALA A 92 -0.50 -13.91 10.83
C ALA A 92 -0.10 -12.83 9.81
N GLY A 93 0.88 -11.98 10.17
CA GLY A 93 1.40 -10.94 9.28
C GLY A 93 2.08 -11.50 8.02
N PRO A 94 3.08 -12.39 8.16
CA PRO A 94 3.70 -13.08 7.04
C PRO A 94 2.69 -13.82 6.13
N LEU A 95 1.75 -14.57 6.71
CA LEU A 95 0.75 -15.31 5.94
C LEU A 95 -0.16 -14.35 5.17
N ARG A 96 -0.65 -13.29 5.81
CA ARG A 96 -1.44 -12.25 5.16
C ARG A 96 -0.70 -11.62 3.98
N ASN A 97 0.60 -11.38 4.15
CA ASN A 97 1.44 -10.83 3.08
C ASN A 97 1.53 -11.78 1.87
N GLU A 98 1.61 -13.09 2.10
CA GLU A 98 1.56 -14.08 1.02
C GLU A 98 0.22 -14.06 0.29
N VAL A 99 -0.90 -13.98 1.03
CA VAL A 99 -2.23 -13.90 0.42
C VAL A 99 -2.39 -12.62 -0.44
N MET A 100 -1.92 -11.47 0.06
CA MET A 100 -1.91 -10.22 -0.71
C MET A 100 -1.11 -10.35 -2.01
N ARG A 101 0.07 -10.99 -1.95
CA ARG A 101 0.89 -11.23 -3.14
C ARG A 101 0.16 -12.12 -4.15
N GLU A 102 -0.49 -13.19 -3.70
CA GLU A 102 -1.24 -14.06 -4.60
C GLU A 102 -2.45 -13.37 -5.23
N ALA A 103 -3.13 -12.50 -4.50
CA ALA A 103 -4.18 -11.65 -5.06
C ALA A 103 -3.62 -10.73 -6.17
N ALA A 104 -2.50 -10.06 -5.92
CA ALA A 104 -1.83 -9.22 -6.92
C ALA A 104 -1.35 -10.03 -8.14
N ARG A 105 -0.86 -11.27 -7.96
CA ARG A 105 -0.59 -12.20 -9.07
C ARG A 105 -1.86 -12.56 -9.86
N GLY A 106 -3.00 -12.69 -9.18
CA GLY A 106 -4.30 -12.85 -9.81
C GLY A 106 -4.63 -11.72 -10.77
N TYR A 107 -4.47 -10.47 -10.33
CA TYR A 107 -4.61 -9.29 -11.20
C TYR A 107 -3.67 -9.35 -12.41
N ALA A 108 -2.38 -9.65 -12.19
CA ALA A 108 -1.41 -9.77 -13.28
C ALA A 108 -1.82 -10.83 -14.32
N ARG A 109 -2.30 -12.01 -13.87
CA ARG A 109 -2.82 -13.06 -14.77
C ARG A 109 -4.03 -12.61 -15.58
N CYS A 110 -4.83 -11.70 -15.04
CA CYS A 110 -5.97 -11.08 -15.73
C CYS A 110 -5.57 -9.90 -16.64
N GLY A 111 -4.27 -9.69 -16.89
CA GLY A 111 -3.75 -8.64 -17.78
C GLY A 111 -3.70 -7.25 -17.14
N TRP A 112 -3.82 -7.13 -15.82
CA TRP A 112 -3.64 -5.87 -15.12
C TRP A 112 -2.16 -5.54 -14.94
N THR A 113 -1.82 -4.26 -15.01
CA THR A 113 -0.50 -3.80 -14.55
C THR A 113 -0.51 -3.78 -13.03
N VAL A 114 0.39 -4.54 -12.41
CA VAL A 114 0.62 -4.48 -10.97
C VAL A 114 1.73 -3.48 -10.66
N ARG A 115 1.47 -2.58 -9.71
CA ARG A 115 2.45 -1.68 -9.10
C ARG A 115 2.39 -1.82 -7.59
N TRP A 116 3.43 -1.38 -6.90
CA TRP A 116 3.43 -1.35 -5.44
C TRP A 116 4.03 -0.09 -4.85
N VAL A 117 3.60 0.24 -3.63
CA VAL A 117 4.15 1.34 -2.84
C VAL A 117 4.23 0.97 -1.36
N ALA A 118 5.33 1.34 -0.72
CA ALA A 118 5.51 1.24 0.72
C ALA A 118 5.77 2.65 1.29
N ALA A 119 4.94 3.12 2.23
CA ALA A 119 5.18 4.37 2.95
C ALA A 119 5.58 4.12 4.41
N HIS A 120 6.72 4.64 4.84
CA HIS A 120 7.24 4.39 6.18
C HIS A 120 8.00 5.58 6.73
N THR A 121 8.07 5.73 8.05
CA THR A 121 8.87 6.76 8.73
C THR A 121 10.27 6.28 9.13
N ASP A 122 10.63 5.06 8.75
CA ASP A 122 11.87 4.40 9.14
C ASP A 122 12.46 3.75 7.88
N THR A 123 13.74 4.00 7.63
CA THR A 123 14.49 3.47 6.49
C THR A 123 14.60 1.94 6.52
N GLY A 124 14.47 1.32 7.70
CA GLY A 124 14.41 -0.13 7.89
C GLY A 124 13.03 -0.76 7.58
N LEU A 125 11.99 0.05 7.32
CA LEU A 125 10.62 -0.35 6.95
C LEU A 125 9.86 -1.24 7.96
N GLY A 126 10.49 -1.64 9.07
CA GLY A 126 9.95 -2.65 9.98
C GLY A 126 9.75 -4.03 9.32
N LYS A 127 9.62 -5.08 10.13
CA LYS A 127 9.59 -6.47 9.63
C LYS A 127 8.46 -6.75 8.62
N GLY A 128 7.27 -6.19 8.86
CA GLY A 128 6.08 -6.44 8.02
C GLY A 128 6.18 -5.80 6.63
N THR A 129 6.46 -4.50 6.57
CA THR A 129 6.61 -3.76 5.30
C THR A 129 7.84 -4.23 4.55
N ALA A 130 8.98 -4.45 5.21
CA ALA A 130 10.18 -4.99 4.56
C ALA A 130 9.92 -6.37 3.93
N GLY A 131 9.14 -7.22 4.60
CA GLY A 131 8.72 -8.52 4.06
C GLY A 131 7.89 -8.36 2.78
N MET A 132 6.90 -7.47 2.78
CA MET A 132 6.09 -7.18 1.58
C MET A 132 6.92 -6.60 0.44
N VAL A 133 7.77 -5.60 0.72
CA VAL A 133 8.66 -4.99 -0.28
C VAL A 133 9.58 -6.04 -0.91
N ARG A 134 10.15 -6.95 -0.11
CA ARG A 134 10.97 -8.06 -0.62
C ARG A 134 10.19 -8.97 -1.56
N MET A 135 8.95 -9.32 -1.19
CA MET A 135 8.06 -10.12 -2.03
C MET A 135 7.77 -9.40 -3.35
N CYS A 136 7.37 -8.12 -3.31
CA CYS A 136 7.07 -7.36 -4.53
C CYS A 136 8.29 -7.18 -5.46
N ARG A 137 9.49 -7.01 -4.88
CA ARG A 137 10.76 -6.98 -5.64
C ARG A 137 11.03 -8.33 -6.32
N ALA A 138 10.79 -9.44 -5.64
CA ALA A 138 10.98 -10.78 -6.20
C ALA A 138 10.04 -11.07 -7.39
N GLU A 139 8.86 -10.44 -7.43
CA GLU A 139 7.94 -10.51 -8.58
C GLU A 139 8.40 -9.66 -9.78
N GLY A 140 9.40 -8.81 -9.62
CA GLY A 140 9.82 -7.85 -10.66
C GLY A 140 8.78 -6.76 -10.95
N TRP A 141 7.81 -6.54 -10.05
CA TRP A 141 6.85 -5.45 -10.21
C TRP A 141 7.50 -4.10 -9.91
N LYS A 142 7.23 -3.10 -10.74
CA LYS A 142 7.71 -1.74 -10.48
C LYS A 142 7.01 -1.16 -9.26
N GLY A 143 7.77 -0.46 -8.42
CA GLY A 143 7.21 0.18 -7.25
C GLY A 143 8.08 1.24 -6.64
N ARG A 144 7.65 1.74 -5.48
CA ARG A 144 8.34 2.78 -4.71
C ARG A 144 8.38 2.47 -3.22
N VAL A 145 9.49 2.84 -2.60
CA VAL A 145 9.57 3.02 -1.15
C VAL A 145 9.59 4.53 -0.87
N LEU A 146 8.65 5.02 -0.08
CA LEU A 146 8.56 6.39 0.39
C LEU A 146 8.98 6.43 1.86
N ILE A 147 10.12 7.05 2.15
CA ILE A 147 10.50 7.38 3.51
C ILE A 147 9.96 8.77 3.83
N LEU A 148 9.12 8.84 4.85
CA LEU A 148 8.43 10.04 5.28
C LEU A 148 9.01 10.53 6.60
N SER A 149 9.09 11.85 6.78
CA SER A 149 9.33 12.44 8.08
C SER A 149 8.07 12.36 8.95
N HIS A 150 8.23 12.57 10.27
CA HIS A 150 7.10 12.54 11.21
C HIS A 150 6.04 13.64 10.96
N ASP A 151 6.42 14.75 10.34
CA ASP A 151 5.54 15.84 9.91
C ASP A 151 4.94 15.61 8.50
N GLY A 152 5.22 14.45 7.88
CA GLY A 152 4.56 14.00 6.67
C GLY A 152 5.22 14.37 5.34
N GLN A 153 6.43 14.94 5.36
CA GLN A 153 7.20 15.24 4.16
C GLN A 153 7.90 13.99 3.62
N VAL A 154 8.11 13.92 2.30
CA VAL A 154 8.95 12.88 1.69
C VAL A 154 10.42 13.22 1.95
N VAL A 155 11.10 12.37 2.72
CA VAL A 155 12.54 12.46 2.98
C VAL A 155 13.32 11.76 1.87
N SER A 156 12.84 10.59 1.43
CA SER A 156 13.41 9.91 0.27
C SER A 156 12.38 9.07 -0.47
N GLU A 157 12.59 8.90 -1.77
CA GLU A 157 11.83 8.01 -2.64
C GLU A 157 12.79 7.08 -3.38
N GLU A 158 12.68 5.77 -3.16
CA GLU A 158 13.43 4.75 -3.89
C GLU A 158 12.59 4.19 -5.03
N ALA A 159 13.14 4.23 -6.25
CA ALA A 159 12.53 3.65 -7.44
C ALA A 159 13.00 2.22 -7.70
N VAL A 160 12.05 1.27 -7.74
CA VAL A 160 12.31 -0.11 -8.19
C VAL A 160 11.75 -0.28 -9.60
N SER A 161 12.65 -0.65 -10.52
CA SER A 161 12.41 -0.78 -11.97
C SER A 161 12.07 -2.20 -12.41
#